data_AF-W6M2Y3-F1
#
_entry.id   AF-W6M2Y3-F1
#
_cell.length_a   1.000
_cell.length_b   1.000
_cell.length_c   1.000
_cell.angle_alpha   90.00
_cell.angle_beta   90.00
_cell.angle_gamma   90.00
#
_symmetry.space_group_name_H-M   'P 1'
#
loop_
_entity.id
_entity.type
_entity.pdbx_description
1 polymer ?
#
loop_
_entity_poly.entity_id
_entity_poly.type
_entity_poly.pdbx_seq_one_letter_code
_entity_poly.pdbx_strand_id
1 'polypeptide(L)' 'MLLNYDMPLWRPPSEADSFILQATLGCSFNRCSFCAMYRSKEFTIRPLD' A
#
# COMPACT_ATOMS: atom_id res chain seq x y z
N MET A 1 -13.80 -14.95 4.17
CA MET A 1 -12.36 -14.75 4.38
C MET A 1 -12.12 -13.25 4.35
N LEU A 2 -11.80 -12.63 5.48
CA LEU A 2 -11.51 -11.20 5.51
C LEU A 2 -10.05 -11.01 5.08
N LEU A 3 -9.83 -10.29 3.98
CA LEU A 3 -8.50 -9.87 3.56
C LEU A 3 -7.93 -8.90 4.60
N ASN A 4 -6.80 -9.27 5.21
CA ASN A 4 -6.14 -8.43 6.20
C ASN A 4 -5.23 -7.42 5.50
N TYR A 5 -5.70 -6.18 5.42
CA TYR A 5 -4.97 -5.06 4.85
C TYR A 5 -4.05 -4.41 5.87
N ASP A 6 -2.83 -4.12 5.44
CA ASP A 6 -1.89 -3.33 6.23
C ASP A 6 -2.22 -1.83 6.08
N MET A 7 -2.63 -1.20 7.17
CA MET A 7 -3.07 0.19 7.24
C MET A 7 -1.92 1.14 7.65
N PRO A 8 -1.95 2.43 7.28
CA PRO A 8 -2.93 3.07 6.39
C PRO A 8 -2.75 2.62 4.94
N LEU A 9 -3.88 2.43 4.26
CA LEU A 9 -3.92 2.21 2.82
C LEU A 9 -4.67 3.37 2.18
N TRP A 10 -4.24 3.75 0.98
CA TRP A 10 -4.92 4.78 0.22
C TRP A 10 -5.68 4.15 -0.93
N ARG A 11 -6.97 4.48 -1.02
CA ARG A 11 -7.87 4.04 -2.07
C ARG A 11 -8.74 5.22 -2.47
N PRO A 12 -8.56 5.77 -3.69
CA PRO A 12 -9.41 6.85 -4.18
C PRO A 12 -10.90 6.46 -4.16
N PRO A 13 -11.84 7.40 -4.02
CA PRO A 13 -13.27 7.11 -4.03
C PRO A 13 -13.75 6.37 -5.29
N SER A 14 -13.13 6.65 -6.44
CA SER A 14 -13.42 5.95 -7.71
C SER A 14 -13.06 4.47 -7.69
N GLU A 15 -12.21 4.04 -6.75
CA GLU A 15 -11.74 2.66 -6.61
C GLU A 15 -12.30 2.01 -5.34
N ALA A 16 -13.33 2.56 -4.69
CA ALA A 16 -13.82 2.13 -3.38
C ALA A 16 -14.07 0.60 -3.29
N ASP A 17 -14.67 0.05 -4.35
CA ASP A 17 -15.02 -1.38 -4.46
C ASP A 17 -13.94 -2.25 -5.12
N SER A 18 -12.83 -1.64 -5.56
CA SER A 18 -11.72 -2.37 -6.18
C SER A 18 -10.98 -3.22 -5.16
N PHE A 19 -10.63 -4.44 -5.57
CA PHE A 19 -9.73 -5.30 -4.81
C PHE A 19 -8.30 -4.75 -4.88
N ILE A 20 -7.63 -4.63 -3.74
CA ILE A 20 -6.23 -4.20 -3.67
C ILE A 20 -5.37 -5.42 -3.34
N LEU A 21 -4.47 -5.80 -4.25
CA LEU A 21 -3.43 -6.77 -3.95
C LEU A 21 -2.18 -6.05 -3.44
N GLN A 22 -1.90 -6.11 -2.14
CA GLN A 22 -0.70 -5.52 -1.55
C GLN A 22 0.53 -6.40 -1.81
N ALA A 23 1.10 -6.40 -3.01
CA ALA A 23 2.31 -7.21 -3.30
C ALA A 23 3.52 -6.76 -2.44
N THR A 24 3.60 -5.46 -2.17
CA THR A 24 4.59 -4.86 -1.26
C THR A 24 3.90 -3.91 -0.29
N LEU A 25 4.55 -3.69 0.85
CA LEU A 25 4.22 -2.62 1.79
C LEU A 25 5.17 -1.45 1.54
N GLY A 26 4.65 -0.22 1.61
CA GLY A 26 5.45 0.99 1.37
C GLY A 26 5.91 1.17 -0.08
N CYS A 27 6.99 1.93 -0.28
CA CYS A 27 7.57 2.24 -1.59
C CYS A 27 9.09 2.03 -1.54
N SER A 28 9.65 1.27 -2.48
CA SER A 28 11.11 0.98 -2.55
C SER A 28 11.97 2.23 -2.80
N PHE A 29 11.40 3.27 -3.40
CA PHE A 29 12.12 4.51 -3.70
C PHE A 29 11.93 5.58 -2.62
N ASN A 30 10.69 5.79 -2.15
CA ASN A 30 10.24 6.72 -1.10
C ASN A 30 10.88 8.13 -1.04
N ARG A 31 11.37 8.66 -2.18
CA ARG A 31 12.03 9.99 -2.28
C ARG A 31 11.33 10.96 -3.23
N CYS A 32 10.12 10.64 -3.69
CA CYS A 32 9.36 11.49 -4.59
C CYS A 32 8.92 12.79 -3.89
N SER A 33 9.11 13.93 -4.56
CA SER A 33 8.66 15.24 -4.06
C SER A 33 7.14 15.33 -3.90
N PHE A 34 6.38 14.64 -4.76
CA PHE A 34 4.93 14.66 -4.79
C PHE A 34 4.24 13.60 -3.92
N CYS A 35 4.95 12.53 -3.53
CA CYS A 35 4.31 11.41 -2.82
C CYS A 35 4.26 11.70 -1.32
N ALA A 36 3.05 11.89 -0.79
CA ALA A 36 2.80 11.98 0.65
C ALA A 36 2.40 10.62 1.26
N MET A 37 1.98 9.66 0.44
CA MET A 37 1.24 8.48 0.87
C MET A 37 2.09 7.43 1.62
N TYR A 38 3.30 7.17 1.14
CA TYR A 38 4.15 6.10 1.67
C TYR A 38 5.29 6.62 2.55
N ARG A 39 5.30 7.91 2.90
CA ARG A 39 6.40 8.52 3.67
C ARG A 39 6.55 7.93 5.07
N SER A 40 5.47 7.45 5.68
CA SER A 40 5.46 6.84 7.02
C SER A 40 5.54 5.32 6.99
N LYS A 41 5.62 4.68 5.81
CA LYS A 41 5.70 3.23 5.69
C LYS A 41 7.09 2.79 5.24
N GLU A 42 7.65 1.83 5.95
CA GLU A 42 8.85 1.13 5.53
C GLU A 42 8.55 0.19 4.35
N PHE A 43 9.51 0.04 3.46
CA PHE A 43 9.36 -0.84 2.32
C PHE A 43 9.55 -2.30 2.75
N THR A 44 8.63 -3.18 2.34
CA THR A 44 8.72 -4.63 2.60
C THR A 44 8.04 -5.42 1.49
N ILE A 45 8.64 -6.54 1.08
CA ILE A 45 8.02 -7.49 0.14
C ILE A 45 7.20 -8.49 0.96
N ARG A 46 5.94 -8.73 0.58
CA ARG A 46 5.13 -9.73 1.29
C ARG A 46 5.60 -11.15 0.95
N PRO A 47 5.65 -12.07 1.94
CA PRO A 47 5.93 -13.47 1.67
C PRO A 47 4.81 -14.09 0.82
N LEU A 48 5.16 -15.13 0.06
CA LEU A 48 4.24 -15.86 -0.83
C LEU A 48 3.60 -17.09 -0.15
N ASP A 49 4.09 -17.44 1.04
CA ASP A 49 3.66 -18.61 1.82
C ASP A 49 2.30 -18.43 2.50
#